data_AF-A0A2G2K904-F1
#
_entry.id   AF-A0A2G2K904-F1
#
_cell.length_a   1.000
_cell.length_b   1.000
_cell.length_c   1.000
_cell.angle_alpha   90.00
_cell.angle_beta   90.00
_cell.angle_gamma   90.00
#
_symmetry.space_group_name_H-M   'P 1'
#
loop_
_entity.id
_entity.type
_entity.pdbx_description
1 polymer ?
#
loop_
_entity_poly.entity_id
_entity_poly.type
_entity_poly.pdbx_seq_one_letter_code
_entity_poly.pdbx_strand_id
1 'polypeptide(L)'
;MEEILISIHESFLALIKNDIIKIISGGLIGASISVLIQWKIRINKRLKIKKVISSFLLEIVLIQLSEIEKEIIIVRDNVKTYNSIGLSLSTYPSLNSKILNSFPIEEIRYIYEDKFTDFIDIISFIDGIEHRTPYITWNKFIVDTSDHINDSDKTKCSFKDNEAHYNRCSFIISKLKVYNANLVHLEKMISKLKLKIETVTDQKRSSKTSKHYLFFNDFIKSSSI
;
A
#
# COMPACT_ATOMS: atom_id res chain seq x y z
N MET A 1 49.80 -67.89 -2.21
CA MET A 1 50.26 -66.50 -2.38
C MET A 1 49.21 -65.67 -3.13
N GLU A 2 48.60 -66.21 -4.19
CA GLU A 2 47.49 -65.54 -4.92
C GLU A 2 46.23 -65.28 -4.08
N GLU A 3 45.79 -66.24 -3.24
CA GLU A 3 44.59 -66.04 -2.40
C GLU A 3 44.72 -64.88 -1.40
N ILE A 4 45.93 -64.66 -0.88
CA ILE A 4 46.23 -63.54 0.04
C ILE A 4 46.15 -62.21 -0.74
N LEU A 5 46.63 -62.19 -1.98
CA LEU A 5 46.60 -61.00 -2.83
C LEU A 5 45.15 -60.62 -3.21
N ILE A 6 44.32 -61.61 -3.53
CA ILE A 6 42.90 -61.43 -3.84
C ILE A 6 42.13 -60.92 -2.61
N SER A 7 42.36 -61.52 -1.44
CA SER A 7 41.73 -61.10 -0.18
C SER A 7 42.08 -59.65 0.21
N ILE A 8 43.33 -59.23 0.03
CA ILE A 8 43.76 -57.85 0.28
C ILE A 8 43.09 -56.88 -0.72
N HIS A 9 43.01 -57.26 -2.00
CA HIS A 9 42.39 -56.45 -3.05
C HIS A 9 40.88 -56.24 -2.81
N GLU A 10 40.15 -57.30 -2.46
CA GLU A 10 38.72 -57.21 -2.14
C GLU A 10 38.45 -56.37 -0.89
N SER A 11 39.29 -56.52 0.14
CA SER A 11 39.21 -55.72 1.37
C SER A 11 39.45 -54.24 1.10
N PHE A 12 40.41 -53.92 0.23
CA PHE A 12 40.73 -52.54 -0.16
C PHE A 12 39.61 -51.90 -1.00
N LEU A 13 39.03 -52.65 -1.95
CA LEU A 13 37.87 -52.20 -2.73
C LEU A 13 36.64 -51.96 -1.86
N ALA A 14 36.39 -52.83 -0.87
CA ALA A 14 35.30 -52.65 0.08
C ALA A 14 35.49 -51.39 0.94
N LEU A 15 36.72 -51.09 1.36
CA LEU A 15 37.06 -49.89 2.12
C LEU A 15 36.79 -48.61 1.29
N ILE A 16 37.30 -48.55 0.07
CA ILE A 16 37.09 -47.41 -0.86
C ILE A 16 35.60 -47.19 -1.13
N LYS A 17 34.85 -48.27 -1.38
CA LYS A 17 33.40 -48.19 -1.63
C LYS A 17 32.66 -47.61 -0.43
N ASN A 18 33.04 -48.00 0.79
CA ASN A 18 32.42 -47.49 2.01
C ASN A 18 32.69 -46.00 2.23
N ASP A 19 33.92 -45.54 1.97
CA ASP A 19 34.29 -44.14 2.12
C ASP A 19 33.64 -43.24 1.04
N ILE A 20 33.54 -43.71 -0.20
CA ILE A 20 32.79 -43.01 -1.26
C ILE A 20 31.31 -42.86 -0.88
N ILE A 21 30.67 -43.90 -0.34
CA ILE A 21 29.27 -43.83 0.11
C ILE A 21 29.10 -42.82 1.24
N LYS A 22 30.04 -42.76 2.20
CA LYS A 22 30.02 -41.76 3.28
C LYS A 22 30.16 -40.33 2.76
N ILE A 23 31.04 -40.11 1.78
CA ILE A 23 31.23 -38.80 1.15
C ILE A 23 29.95 -38.38 0.40
N ILE A 24 29.36 -39.26 -0.40
CA ILE A 24 28.14 -38.98 -1.16
C ILE A 24 26.96 -38.72 -0.21
N SER A 25 26.77 -39.56 0.81
CA SER A 25 25.70 -39.39 1.80
C SER A 25 25.88 -38.12 2.63
N GLY A 26 27.11 -37.80 3.07
CA GLY A 26 27.44 -36.54 3.72
C GLY A 26 27.13 -35.32 2.84
N GLY A 27 27.49 -35.39 1.56
CA GLY A 27 27.19 -34.34 0.58
C GLY A 27 25.67 -34.15 0.35
N LEU A 28 24.91 -35.23 0.25
CA LEU A 28 23.45 -35.18 0.11
C LEU A 28 22.75 -34.62 1.35
N ILE A 29 23.21 -34.98 2.55
CA ILE A 29 22.70 -34.43 3.82
C ILE A 29 23.00 -32.94 3.90
N GLY A 30 24.24 -32.53 3.58
CA GLY A 30 24.64 -31.12 3.56
C GLY A 30 23.81 -30.29 2.57
N ALA A 31 23.58 -30.81 1.36
CA ALA A 31 22.72 -30.16 0.37
C ALA A 31 21.27 -30.04 0.85
N SER A 32 20.71 -31.09 1.45
CA SER A 32 19.35 -31.11 1.98
C SER A 32 19.17 -30.08 3.10
N ILE A 33 20.12 -29.99 4.03
CA ILE A 33 20.11 -29.00 5.11
C ILE A 33 20.17 -27.58 4.54
N SER A 34 21.02 -27.33 3.53
CA SER A 34 21.12 -26.02 2.87
C SER A 34 19.79 -25.59 2.23
N VAL A 35 19.12 -26.51 1.53
CA VAL A 35 17.79 -26.26 0.94
C VAL A 35 16.76 -25.90 2.02
N LEU A 36 16.73 -26.64 3.13
CA LEU A 36 15.80 -26.37 4.24
C LEU A 36 16.07 -25.01 4.91
N ILE A 37 17.34 -24.65 5.12
CA ILE A 37 17.72 -23.34 5.67
C ILE A 37 17.29 -22.22 4.74
N GLN A 38 17.58 -22.33 3.44
CA GLN A 38 17.17 -21.32 2.45
C GLN A 38 15.65 -21.18 2.38
N TRP A 39 14.93 -22.30 2.44
CA TRP A 39 13.46 -22.30 2.46
C TRP A 39 12.91 -21.58 3.69
N LYS A 40 13.46 -21.86 4.88
CA LYS A 40 13.08 -21.18 6.14
C LYS A 40 13.37 -19.67 6.09
N ILE A 41 14.52 -19.26 5.53
CA ILE A 41 14.86 -17.85 5.35
C ILE A 41 13.84 -17.16 4.43
N ARG A 42 13.49 -17.78 3.29
CA ARG A 42 12.48 -17.25 2.36
C ARG A 42 11.12 -17.09 3.02
N ILE A 43 10.65 -18.08 3.78
CA ILE A 43 9.39 -18.01 4.51
C ILE A 43 9.41 -16.85 5.51
N ASN A 44 10.44 -16.76 6.34
CA ASN A 44 10.55 -15.70 7.34
C ASN A 44 10.59 -14.30 6.71
N LYS A 45 11.30 -14.15 5.60
CA LYS A 45 11.33 -12.89 4.82
C LYS A 45 9.92 -12.53 4.33
N ARG A 46 9.19 -13.48 3.75
CA ARG A 46 7.82 -13.26 3.25
C ARG A 46 6.85 -12.89 4.35
N LEU A 47 6.94 -13.54 5.52
CA LEU A 47 6.12 -13.20 6.69
C LEU A 47 6.38 -11.78 7.18
N LYS A 48 7.65 -11.35 7.22
CA LYS A 48 8.02 -9.97 7.58
C LYS A 48 7.47 -8.97 6.59
N ILE A 49 7.62 -9.21 5.28
CA ILE A 49 7.07 -8.34 4.23
C ILE A 49 5.56 -8.23 4.37
N LYS A 50 4.84 -9.36 4.51
CA LYS A 50 3.39 -9.37 4.71
C LYS A 50 2.97 -8.52 5.91
N LYS A 51 3.68 -8.66 7.04
CA LYS A 51 3.40 -7.87 8.25
C LYS A 51 3.58 -6.37 8.03
N VAL A 52 4.69 -5.96 7.40
CA VAL A 52 4.98 -4.56 7.11
C VAL A 52 3.92 -3.95 6.20
N ILE A 53 3.56 -4.66 5.12
CA ILE A 53 2.52 -4.23 4.18
C ILE A 53 1.17 -4.12 4.90
N SER A 54 0.77 -5.13 5.66
CA SER A 54 -0.49 -5.09 6.41
C SER A 54 -0.54 -3.93 7.40
N SER A 55 0.54 -3.68 8.13
CA SER A 55 0.62 -2.54 9.06
C SER A 55 0.51 -1.21 8.30
N PHE A 56 1.25 -1.03 7.20
CA PHE A 56 1.14 0.16 6.36
C PHE A 56 -0.30 0.39 5.83
N LEU A 57 -0.95 -0.65 5.31
CA LEU A 57 -2.30 -0.54 4.78
C LEU A 57 -3.33 -0.23 5.87
N LEU A 58 -3.25 -0.90 7.03
CA LEU A 58 -4.27 -0.80 8.07
C LEU A 58 -4.06 0.39 9.00
N GLU A 59 -2.82 0.67 9.39
CA GLU A 59 -2.50 1.67 10.41
C GLU A 59 -2.16 3.03 9.81
N ILE A 60 -1.78 3.10 8.54
CA ILE A 60 -1.46 4.37 7.88
C ILE A 60 -2.53 4.68 6.82
N VAL A 61 -2.67 3.83 5.80
CA VAL A 61 -3.54 4.13 4.66
C VAL A 61 -5.01 4.27 5.09
N LEU A 62 -5.59 3.30 5.79
CA LEU A 62 -7.01 3.37 6.19
C LEU A 62 -7.35 4.59 7.08
N ILE A 63 -6.44 4.96 7.98
CA ILE A 63 -6.62 6.14 8.84
C ILE A 63 -6.68 7.40 7.96
N GLN A 64 -5.73 7.55 7.04
CA GLN A 64 -5.68 8.72 6.17
C GLN A 64 -6.82 8.80 5.17
N LEU A 65 -7.29 7.66 4.65
CA LEU A 65 -8.49 7.65 3.81
C LEU A 65 -9.70 8.21 4.55
N SER A 66 -9.80 7.96 5.86
CA SER A 66 -10.89 8.50 6.69
C SER A 66 -10.76 10.01 6.94
N GLU A 67 -9.53 10.53 7.01
CA GLU A 67 -9.28 11.98 7.09
C GLU A 67 -9.61 12.67 5.76
N ILE A 68 -9.19 12.09 4.63
CA ILE A 68 -9.48 12.60 3.30
C ILE A 68 -10.99 12.65 3.05
N GLU A 69 -11.76 11.64 3.47
CA GLU A 69 -13.23 11.67 3.37
C GLU A 69 -13.86 12.86 4.12
N LYS A 70 -13.36 13.18 5.32
CA LYS A 70 -13.82 14.36 6.07
C LYS A 70 -13.49 15.65 5.32
N GLU A 71 -12.28 15.74 4.78
CA GLU A 71 -11.86 16.89 3.97
C GLU A 71 -12.70 17.06 2.70
N ILE A 72 -13.10 15.95 2.04
CA ILE A 72 -13.99 16.02 0.88
C ILE A 72 -15.31 16.71 1.23
N ILE A 73 -15.90 16.40 2.39
CA ILE A 73 -17.14 17.02 2.86
C ILE A 73 -16.92 18.53 3.05
N ILE A 74 -15.84 18.91 3.74
CA ILE A 74 -15.48 20.31 3.97
C ILE A 74 -15.31 21.05 2.63
N VAL A 75 -14.50 20.53 1.71
CA VAL A 75 -14.26 21.18 0.41
C VAL A 75 -15.54 21.26 -0.39
N ARG A 76 -16.37 20.21 -0.41
CA ARG A 76 -17.65 20.21 -1.13
C ARG A 76 -18.57 21.32 -0.62
N ASP A 77 -18.63 21.54 0.69
CA ASP A 77 -19.49 22.57 1.27
C ASP A 77 -18.97 23.98 0.96
N ASN A 78 -17.65 24.19 1.02
CA ASN A 78 -17.04 25.48 0.68
C ASN A 78 -17.10 25.80 -0.83
N VAL A 79 -16.97 24.78 -1.69
CA VAL A 79 -17.21 24.90 -3.13
C VAL A 79 -18.68 25.19 -3.41
N LYS A 80 -19.65 24.82 -2.56
CA LYS A 80 -21.04 25.23 -2.81
C LYS A 80 -21.30 26.69 -2.43
N THR A 81 -20.64 27.20 -1.39
CA THR A 81 -20.96 28.50 -0.76
C THR A 81 -19.99 29.63 -1.09
N TYR A 82 -18.97 29.39 -1.93
CA TYR A 82 -17.88 30.34 -2.21
C TYR A 82 -17.24 30.95 -0.96
N ASN A 83 -16.91 30.13 0.01
CA ASN A 83 -16.21 30.64 1.16
C ASN A 83 -14.70 30.68 0.87
N SER A 84 -14.18 31.84 0.46
CA SER A 84 -12.75 32.03 0.20
C SER A 84 -11.89 32.09 1.46
N ILE A 85 -12.48 31.94 2.65
CA ILE A 85 -11.74 31.90 3.91
C ILE A 85 -10.84 30.66 3.91
N GLY A 86 -9.56 30.87 4.26
CA GLY A 86 -8.50 29.87 4.18
C GLY A 86 -8.85 28.56 4.90
N LEU A 87 -9.22 27.55 4.13
CA LEU A 87 -9.41 26.20 4.64
C LEU A 87 -8.06 25.61 5.06
N SER A 88 -7.96 25.21 6.32
CA SER A 88 -6.87 24.38 6.80
C SER A 88 -7.12 22.94 6.35
N LEU A 89 -6.60 22.59 5.16
CA LEU A 89 -6.64 21.23 4.61
C LEU A 89 -5.25 20.61 4.71
N SER A 90 -5.17 19.28 4.82
CA SER A 90 -3.91 18.57 4.74
C SER A 90 -3.31 18.69 3.33
N THR A 91 -2.13 19.28 3.26
CA THR A 91 -1.33 19.38 2.03
C THR A 91 -0.72 18.05 1.60
N TYR A 92 -0.50 17.13 2.55
CA TYR A 92 0.26 15.89 2.33
C TYR A 92 -0.34 14.74 3.14
N PRO A 93 -1.28 13.96 2.58
CA PRO A 93 -1.55 12.67 3.16
C PRO A 93 -0.25 11.84 3.05
N SER A 94 0.17 11.20 4.13
CA SER A 94 1.27 10.20 4.18
C SER A 94 0.99 8.93 3.33
N LEU A 95 0.09 9.03 2.35
CA LEU A 95 -0.16 8.05 1.31
C LEU A 95 1.07 8.06 0.41
N ASN A 96 1.88 7.02 0.50
CA ASN A 96 3.09 6.88 -0.31
C ASN A 96 3.08 5.51 -0.97
N SER A 97 2.66 5.48 -2.24
CA SER A 97 2.60 4.25 -3.04
C SER A 97 3.99 3.59 -3.20
N LYS A 98 5.08 4.38 -3.12
CA LYS A 98 6.46 3.88 -3.28
C LYS A 98 6.88 2.91 -2.18
N ILE A 99 6.28 2.98 -0.99
CA ILE A 99 6.54 2.01 0.09
C ILE A 99 6.18 0.60 -0.38
N LEU A 100 5.04 0.45 -1.06
CA LEU A 100 4.60 -0.85 -1.58
C LEU A 100 5.43 -1.30 -2.79
N ASN A 101 5.88 -0.36 -3.62
CA ASN A 101 6.77 -0.65 -4.76
C ASN A 101 8.21 -0.98 -4.35
N SER A 102 8.59 -0.76 -3.09
CA SER A 102 9.95 -1.06 -2.60
C SER A 102 10.21 -2.56 -2.39
N PHE A 103 9.16 -3.38 -2.35
CA PHE A 103 9.27 -4.82 -2.15
C PHE A 103 9.46 -5.57 -3.47
N PRO A 104 10.28 -6.64 -3.51
CA PRO A 104 10.45 -7.45 -4.72
C PRO A 104 9.13 -8.07 -5.19
N ILE A 105 8.80 -7.88 -6.46
CA ILE A 105 7.50 -8.28 -7.03
C ILE A 105 7.27 -9.79 -6.95
N GLU A 106 8.33 -10.60 -7.00
CA GLU A 106 8.29 -12.05 -6.88
C GLU A 106 7.85 -12.47 -5.47
N GLU A 107 8.30 -11.75 -4.44
CA GLU A 107 7.88 -12.01 -3.06
C GLU A 107 6.43 -11.59 -2.86
N ILE A 108 6.02 -10.45 -3.42
CA ILE A 108 4.64 -9.97 -3.39
C ILE A 108 3.69 -10.95 -4.06
N ARG A 109 4.03 -11.42 -5.27
CA ARG A 109 3.24 -12.42 -6.01
C ARG A 109 3.07 -13.69 -5.19
N TYR A 110 4.11 -14.13 -4.47
CA TYR A 110 4.00 -15.30 -3.61
C TYR A 110 3.14 -15.04 -2.36
N ILE A 111 3.27 -13.86 -1.73
CA ILE A 111 2.52 -13.52 -0.51
C ILE A 111 1.02 -13.37 -0.79
N TYR A 112 0.67 -12.81 -1.94
CA TYR A 112 -0.70 -12.44 -2.31
C TYR A 112 -1.21 -13.20 -3.54
N GLU A 113 -0.75 -14.42 -3.80
CA GLU A 113 -1.05 -15.23 -4.99
C GLU A 113 -2.43 -14.96 -5.64
N ASP A 114 -3.53 -15.35 -4.99
CA ASP A 114 -4.91 -15.18 -5.50
C ASP A 114 -5.42 -13.73 -5.47
N LYS A 115 -4.71 -12.85 -4.76
CA LYS A 115 -5.06 -11.44 -4.51
C LYS A 115 -4.06 -10.48 -5.14
N PHE A 116 -3.20 -10.97 -6.03
CA PHE A 116 -2.07 -10.20 -6.53
C PHE A 116 -2.56 -9.01 -7.35
N THR A 117 -3.59 -9.21 -8.19
CA THR A 117 -4.23 -8.14 -8.94
C THR A 117 -4.83 -7.08 -8.01
N ASP A 118 -5.51 -7.49 -6.93
CA ASP A 118 -6.03 -6.55 -5.93
C ASP A 118 -4.91 -5.75 -5.25
N PHE A 119 -3.77 -6.38 -4.98
CA PHE A 119 -2.61 -5.69 -4.43
C PHE A 119 -2.04 -4.64 -5.41
N ILE A 120 -1.93 -4.95 -6.69
CA ILE A 120 -1.49 -3.99 -7.72
C ILE A 120 -2.49 -2.83 -7.86
N ASP A 121 -3.78 -3.12 -7.78
CA ASP A 121 -4.82 -2.10 -7.79
C ASP A 121 -4.71 -1.19 -6.56
N ILE A 122 -4.42 -1.74 -5.36
CA ILE A 122 -4.18 -0.93 -4.14
C ILE A 122 -3.07 0.09 -4.39
N ILE A 123 -1.94 -0.32 -4.96
CA ILE A 123 -0.82 0.59 -5.29
C ILE A 123 -1.31 1.72 -6.20
N SER A 124 -2.04 1.36 -7.27
CA SER A 124 -2.55 2.30 -8.26
C SER A 124 -3.58 3.27 -7.67
N PHE A 125 -4.43 2.80 -6.75
CA PHE A 125 -5.39 3.66 -6.06
C PHE A 125 -4.71 4.62 -5.08
N ILE A 126 -3.72 4.16 -4.30
CA ILE A 126 -2.95 5.01 -3.40
C ILE A 126 -2.27 6.12 -4.20
N ASP A 127 -1.59 5.77 -5.29
CA ASP A 127 -0.94 6.72 -6.19
C ASP A 127 -1.94 7.73 -6.77
N GLY A 128 -3.09 7.24 -7.25
CA GLY A 128 -4.13 8.10 -7.80
C GLY A 128 -4.78 9.05 -6.78
N ILE A 129 -4.85 8.68 -5.50
CA ILE A 129 -5.39 9.52 -4.41
C ILE A 129 -4.35 10.55 -3.97
N GLU A 130 -3.07 10.16 -3.87
CA GLU A 130 -1.94 11.05 -3.54
C GLU A 130 -1.91 12.30 -4.44
N HIS A 131 -2.27 12.14 -5.72
CA HIS A 131 -2.27 13.24 -6.71
C HIS A 131 -3.62 13.96 -6.87
N ARG A 132 -4.66 13.58 -6.11
CA ARG A 132 -6.02 14.11 -6.26
C ARG A 132 -6.64 14.54 -4.94
N THR A 133 -5.82 15.00 -3.99
CA THR A 133 -6.28 15.37 -2.65
C THR A 133 -7.33 16.49 -2.67
N PRO A 134 -8.18 16.60 -1.63
CA PRO A 134 -9.14 17.68 -1.48
C PRO A 134 -8.47 19.05 -1.52
N TYR A 135 -7.28 19.19 -0.93
CA TYR A 135 -6.45 20.40 -1.02
C TYR A 135 -6.14 20.82 -2.46
N ILE A 136 -5.65 19.90 -3.30
CA ILE A 136 -5.34 20.18 -4.71
C ILE A 136 -6.61 20.64 -5.45
N THR A 137 -7.74 19.99 -5.17
CA THR A 137 -9.04 20.31 -5.77
C THR A 137 -9.51 21.72 -5.36
N TRP A 138 -9.41 22.04 -4.07
CA TRP A 138 -9.77 23.34 -3.51
C TRP A 138 -8.93 24.47 -4.07
N ASN A 139 -7.60 24.33 -4.06
CA ASN A 139 -6.70 25.36 -4.57
C ASN A 139 -6.95 25.69 -6.03
N LYS A 140 -7.11 24.65 -6.87
CA LYS A 140 -7.42 24.87 -8.29
C LYS A 140 -8.75 25.59 -8.47
N PHE A 141 -9.76 25.23 -7.68
CA PHE A 141 -11.05 25.92 -7.70
C PHE A 141 -10.93 27.40 -7.32
N ILE A 142 -10.21 27.72 -6.25
CA ILE A 142 -9.99 29.10 -5.81
C ILE A 142 -9.25 29.92 -6.88
N VAL A 143 -8.18 29.37 -7.47
CA VAL A 143 -7.43 30.03 -8.54
C VAL A 143 -8.32 30.26 -9.76
N ASP A 144 -8.95 29.21 -10.30
CA ASP A 144 -9.83 29.29 -11.47
C ASP A 144 -10.96 30.32 -11.28
N THR A 145 -11.54 30.36 -10.08
CA THR A 145 -12.70 31.20 -9.78
C THR A 145 -12.26 32.65 -9.52
N SER A 146 -11.18 32.85 -8.77
CA SER A 146 -10.65 34.19 -8.47
C SER A 146 -10.12 34.86 -9.74
N ASP A 147 -9.38 34.14 -10.59
CA ASP A 147 -8.88 34.68 -11.85
C ASP A 147 -10.05 35.10 -12.76
N HIS A 148 -11.11 34.29 -12.81
CA HIS A 148 -12.29 34.60 -13.60
C HIS A 148 -13.09 35.81 -13.08
N ILE A 149 -13.24 35.93 -11.75
CA ILE A 149 -13.94 37.06 -11.12
C ILE A 149 -13.12 38.35 -11.26
N ASN A 150 -11.79 38.27 -11.10
CA ASN A 150 -10.90 39.43 -11.15
C ASN A 150 -10.63 39.93 -12.58
N ASP A 151 -10.76 39.09 -13.61
CA ASP A 151 -10.65 39.49 -15.03
C ASP A 151 -12.02 39.90 -15.61
N SER A 152 -12.91 40.44 -14.77
CA SER A 152 -14.32 40.75 -15.10
C SER A 152 -14.47 41.71 -16.30
N ASP A 153 -13.50 42.59 -16.54
CA ASP A 153 -13.46 43.49 -17.72
C ASP A 153 -13.29 42.76 -19.07
N LYS A 154 -12.87 41.49 -19.08
CA LYS A 154 -12.72 40.66 -20.30
C LYS A 154 -13.72 39.52 -20.41
N THR A 155 -14.49 39.25 -19.36
CA THR A 155 -15.40 38.09 -19.34
C THR A 155 -16.81 38.49 -19.76
N LYS A 156 -17.52 37.62 -20.49
CA LYS A 156 -18.93 37.83 -20.92
C LYS A 156 -19.94 37.84 -19.74
N CYS A 157 -19.45 37.89 -18.51
CA CYS A 157 -20.21 37.82 -17.27
C CYS A 157 -19.90 39.07 -16.45
N SER A 158 -20.42 40.21 -16.90
CA SER A 158 -20.26 41.49 -16.20
C SER A 158 -21.26 41.57 -15.05
N PHE A 159 -20.84 41.15 -13.86
CA PHE A 159 -21.58 41.33 -12.62
C PHE A 159 -20.98 42.48 -11.82
N LYS A 160 -21.81 43.29 -11.16
CA LYS A 160 -21.35 44.43 -10.34
C LYS A 160 -20.86 44.01 -8.95
N ASP A 161 -21.18 42.79 -8.52
CA ASP A 161 -20.79 42.25 -7.23
C ASP A 161 -20.31 40.79 -7.39
N ASN A 162 -19.34 40.40 -6.55
CA ASN A 162 -18.66 39.11 -6.63
C ASN A 162 -19.57 37.93 -6.24
N GLU A 163 -20.56 38.16 -5.38
CA GLU A 163 -21.48 37.13 -4.91
C GLU A 163 -22.48 36.73 -6.00
N ALA A 164 -23.03 37.70 -6.72
CA ALA A 164 -23.86 37.50 -7.90
C ALA A 164 -23.06 36.92 -9.06
N HIS A 165 -21.80 37.34 -9.24
CA HIS A 165 -20.90 36.71 -10.21
C HIS A 165 -20.76 35.23 -9.93
N TYR A 166 -20.44 34.87 -8.69
CA TYR A 166 -20.31 33.50 -8.27
C TYR A 166 -21.57 32.66 -8.53
N ASN A 167 -22.71 33.16 -8.08
CA ASN A 167 -23.96 32.41 -8.08
C ASN A 167 -24.62 32.30 -9.46
N ARG A 168 -24.33 33.22 -10.39
CA ARG A 168 -25.07 33.35 -11.65
C ARG A 168 -24.20 33.22 -12.90
N CYS A 169 -22.88 33.29 -12.78
CA CYS A 169 -21.99 33.10 -13.92
C CYS A 169 -22.01 31.64 -14.40
N SER A 170 -22.29 31.45 -15.69
CA SER A 170 -22.32 30.12 -16.32
C SER A 170 -20.97 29.40 -16.28
N PHE A 171 -19.86 30.13 -16.37
CA PHE A 171 -18.51 29.57 -16.23
C PHE A 171 -18.28 29.01 -14.83
N ILE A 172 -18.60 29.79 -13.80
CA ILE A 172 -18.44 29.38 -12.39
C ILE A 172 -19.34 28.17 -12.12
N ILE A 173 -20.62 28.21 -12.51
CA ILE A 173 -21.54 27.08 -12.37
C ILE A 173 -21.01 25.81 -13.06
N SER A 174 -20.38 25.95 -14.24
CA SER A 174 -19.76 24.83 -14.94
C SER A 174 -18.55 24.29 -14.16
N LYS A 175 -17.68 25.16 -13.64
CA LYS A 175 -16.52 24.76 -12.83
C LYS A 175 -16.96 24.06 -11.56
N LEU A 176 -17.99 24.56 -10.87
CA LEU A 176 -18.59 23.92 -9.70
C LEU A 176 -18.98 22.46 -9.96
N LYS A 177 -19.63 22.19 -11.09
CA LYS A 177 -19.99 20.82 -11.49
C LYS A 177 -18.76 19.94 -11.68
N VAL A 178 -17.72 20.45 -12.35
CA VAL A 178 -16.47 19.71 -12.59
C VAL A 178 -15.75 19.38 -11.27
N TYR A 179 -15.57 20.36 -10.39
CA TYR A 179 -14.89 20.14 -9.12
C TYR A 179 -15.68 19.21 -8.20
N ASN A 180 -17.01 19.34 -8.13
CA ASN A 180 -17.83 18.40 -7.37
C ASN A 180 -17.77 16.98 -7.96
N ALA A 181 -17.75 16.82 -9.29
CA ALA A 181 -17.58 15.52 -9.93
C ALA A 181 -16.22 14.88 -9.61
N ASN A 182 -15.14 15.68 -9.54
CA ASN A 182 -13.82 15.20 -9.12
C ASN A 182 -13.82 14.70 -7.67
N LEU A 183 -14.46 15.42 -6.75
CA LEU A 183 -14.62 14.99 -5.35
C LEU A 183 -15.42 13.69 -5.23
N VAL A 184 -16.53 13.56 -5.98
CA VAL A 184 -17.31 12.31 -6.02
C VAL A 184 -16.50 11.14 -6.59
N HIS A 185 -15.68 11.40 -7.60
CA HIS A 185 -14.78 10.38 -8.13
C HIS A 185 -13.73 9.94 -7.08
N LEU A 186 -13.18 10.89 -6.33
CA LEU A 186 -12.24 10.62 -5.25
C LEU A 186 -12.88 9.75 -4.15
N GLU A 187 -14.10 10.05 -3.70
CA GLU A 187 -14.84 9.20 -2.74
C GLU A 187 -15.02 7.76 -3.24
N LYS A 188 -15.33 7.59 -4.53
CA LYS A 188 -15.45 6.26 -5.15
C LYS A 188 -14.12 5.52 -5.17
N MET A 189 -13.00 6.22 -5.45
CA MET A 189 -11.66 5.63 -5.37
C MET A 189 -11.34 5.18 -3.95
N ILE A 190 -11.61 6.01 -2.94
CA ILE A 190 -11.40 5.69 -1.52
C ILE A 190 -12.21 4.45 -1.13
N SER A 191 -13.49 4.42 -1.49
CA SER A 191 -14.38 3.29 -1.18
C SER A 191 -13.87 1.98 -1.78
N LYS A 192 -13.43 2.01 -3.05
CA LYS A 192 -12.83 0.84 -3.72
C LYS A 192 -11.52 0.42 -3.08
N LEU A 193 -10.68 1.37 -2.70
CA LEU A 193 -9.40 1.10 -2.03
C LEU A 193 -9.62 0.41 -0.68
N LYS A 194 -10.54 0.91 0.16
CA LYS A 194 -10.90 0.28 1.44
C LYS A 194 -11.31 -1.18 1.26
N LEU A 195 -12.21 -1.46 0.32
CA LEU A 195 -12.66 -2.81 0.01
C LEU A 195 -11.50 -3.73 -0.42
N LYS A 196 -10.57 -3.22 -1.24
CA LYS A 196 -9.40 -4.00 -1.66
C LYS A 196 -8.43 -4.25 -0.51
N ILE A 197 -8.21 -3.26 0.36
CA ILE A 197 -7.39 -3.43 1.56
C ILE A 197 -7.99 -4.53 2.46
N GLU A 198 -9.30 -4.51 2.70
CA GLU A 198 -9.99 -5.56 3.48
C GLU A 198 -9.77 -6.96 2.87
N THR A 199 -9.89 -7.07 1.54
CA THR A 199 -9.66 -8.32 0.81
C THR A 199 -8.22 -8.80 0.96
N VAL A 200 -7.23 -7.93 0.77
CA VAL A 200 -5.80 -8.27 0.81
C VAL A 200 -5.30 -8.56 2.23
N THR A 201 -5.88 -7.93 3.25
CA THR A 201 -5.46 -8.08 4.66
C THR A 201 -6.25 -9.13 5.46
N ASP A 202 -7.23 -9.80 4.84
CA ASP A 202 -8.08 -10.83 5.47
C ASP A 202 -8.92 -10.33 6.67
N GLN A 203 -9.23 -9.03 6.74
CA GLN A 203 -9.99 -8.47 7.88
C GLN A 203 -11.39 -9.09 8.06
N LYS A 204 -12.00 -9.67 7.02
CA LYS A 204 -13.27 -10.42 7.14
C LYS A 204 -13.19 -11.70 7.98
N ARG A 205 -12.00 -12.28 8.21
CA ARG A 205 -11.83 -13.48 9.07
C ARG A 205 -11.52 -13.16 10.53
N SER A 206 -11.08 -11.93 10.86
CA SER A 206 -10.57 -11.58 12.20
C SER A 206 -11.62 -11.00 13.16
N SER A 207 -12.82 -10.64 12.71
CA SER A 207 -13.87 -10.09 13.61
C SER A 207 -14.47 -11.12 14.57
N LYS A 208 -14.11 -12.41 14.47
CA LYS A 208 -14.50 -13.47 15.43
C LYS A 208 -13.42 -13.83 16.46
N THR A 209 -12.22 -13.25 16.39
CA THR A 209 -11.10 -13.61 17.30
C THR A 209 -10.37 -12.39 17.87
N SER A 210 -11.07 -11.28 18.09
CA SER A 210 -10.53 -10.13 18.83
C SER A 210 -10.65 -10.34 20.35
N LYS A 211 -9.79 -11.19 20.92
CA LYS A 211 -9.46 -11.19 22.36
C LYS A 211 -8.00 -11.64 22.60
N HIS A 212 -7.02 -11.18 21.83
CA HIS A 212 -5.60 -11.32 22.21
C HIS A 212 -4.75 -10.17 21.66
N TYR A 213 -4.97 -8.97 22.19
CA TYR A 213 -4.00 -7.88 22.10
C TYR A 213 -3.57 -7.48 23.51
N LEU A 214 -2.69 -8.31 24.10
CA LEU A 214 -1.93 -7.98 25.30
C LEU A 214 -0.43 -8.33 25.19
N PHE A 215 0.09 -8.62 23.99
CA PHE A 215 1.48 -9.07 23.82
C PHE A 215 2.48 -7.99 23.36
N PHE A 216 2.07 -6.71 23.24
CA PHE A 216 2.98 -5.66 22.75
C PHE A 216 3.84 -4.99 23.83
N ASN A 217 3.57 -5.19 25.13
CA ASN A 217 4.38 -4.60 26.20
C ASN A 217 5.54 -5.49 26.70
N ASP A 218 5.52 -6.81 26.45
CA ASP A 218 6.56 -7.71 26.95
C ASP A 218 7.77 -7.87 26.00
N PHE A 219 7.63 -7.50 24.72
CA PHE A 219 8.74 -7.56 23.77
C PHE A 219 9.70 -6.35 23.88
N ILE A 220 9.21 -5.20 24.33
CA ILE A 220 10.04 -4.00 24.52
C ILE A 220 10.82 -4.07 25.85
N LYS A 221 10.31 -4.75 26.88
CA LYS A 221 11.03 -4.93 28.15
C LYS A 221 12.11 -6.02 28.15
N SER A 222 12.12 -6.91 27.15
CA SER A 222 13.13 -7.98 27.04
C SER A 222 14.33 -7.62 26.15
N SER A 223 14.36 -6.41 25.59
CA SER A 223 15.45 -5.93 24.71
C SER A 223 16.25 -4.74 25.26
N SER A 224 16.01 -4.35 26.51
CA SER A 224 16.86 -3.43 27.27
C SER A 224 17.66 -4.22 28.32
N ILE A 225 18.83 -4.71 27.92
CA ILE A 225 19.99 -4.95 28.80
C ILE A 225 20.77 -3.64 28.84
#